data_AF-X1M1C4-F1
#
_entry.id   AF-X1M1C4-F1
#
_cell.length_a   1.000
_cell.length_b   1.000
_cell.length_c   1.000
_cell.angle_alpha   90.00
_cell.angle_beta   90.00
_cell.angle_gamma   90.00
#
_symmetry.space_group_name_H-M   'P 1'
#
loop_
_entity.id
_entity.type
_entity.pdbx_description
1 polymer ?
#
loop_
_entity_poly.entity_id
_entity_poly.type
_entity_poly.pdbx_seq_one_letter_code
_entity_poly.pdbx_strand_id
1 'polypeptide(L)'
;GMRIELEGLWGEVLERREGALMVLRFSDEAALERVGQVPLPPYIHLPLEDPERYQTIYSRVKGSVAAPTAGLHFTPELLHRLMGKGIQFAFVTLHVGLDTFSPVRAADPRDHPMHKEYGELTPQVAHQLNQAKAEGRRIICVGTTSVRVLEQAALKAEETARLKRDTLTVENTQSEIGVHPGESEKGIEAFCGWTDLFILPGYHFHALDGLITNFHLPRSTLLMLVAAFTGQRFVQHAYQEAMRQGYRFYSFGDAMLIL
;
A
#
# COMPACT_ATOMS: atom_id res chain seq x y z
N GLY A 1 -8.58 -14.62 30.93
CA GLY A 1 -9.35 -14.45 29.69
C GLY A 1 -9.60 -15.78 29.01
N MET A 2 -10.23 -15.77 27.83
CA MET A 2 -10.25 -16.92 26.92
C MET A 2 -8.80 -17.35 26.63
N ARG A 3 -8.52 -18.65 26.76
CA ARG A 3 -7.21 -19.24 26.44
C ARG A 3 -7.28 -19.96 25.10
N ILE A 4 -6.26 -19.76 24.29
CA ILE A 4 -6.06 -20.44 23.00
C ILE A 4 -4.85 -21.34 23.16
N GLU A 5 -4.92 -22.56 22.68
CA GLU A 5 -3.81 -23.51 22.69
C GLU A 5 -3.42 -23.85 21.24
N LEU A 6 -2.13 -23.74 20.94
CA LEU A 6 -1.53 -23.94 19.63
C LEU A 6 -0.25 -24.77 19.81
N GLU A 7 -0.32 -26.07 19.52
CA GLU A 7 0.83 -26.99 19.57
C GLU A 7 1.68 -26.88 20.87
N GLY A 8 1.00 -26.80 22.02
CA GLY A 8 1.64 -26.68 23.34
C GLY A 8 2.02 -25.25 23.76
N LEU A 9 1.81 -24.26 22.89
CA LEU A 9 1.84 -22.84 23.23
C LEU A 9 0.44 -22.38 23.66
N TRP A 10 0.33 -21.74 24.84
CA TRP A 10 -0.93 -21.10 25.22
C TRP A 10 -0.85 -19.58 25.05
N GLY A 11 -1.93 -19.00 24.55
CA GLY A 11 -2.16 -17.56 24.43
C GLY A 11 -3.35 -17.12 25.27
N GLU A 12 -3.22 -16.00 25.97
CA GLU A 12 -4.32 -15.35 26.69
C GLU A 12 -4.77 -14.09 25.95
N VAL A 13 -6.08 -13.97 25.74
CA VAL A 13 -6.70 -12.74 25.24
C VAL A 13 -6.64 -11.67 26.34
N LEU A 14 -5.82 -10.63 26.12
CA LEU A 14 -5.70 -9.47 27.00
C LEU A 14 -6.76 -8.42 26.69
N GLU A 15 -6.99 -8.16 25.40
CA GLU A 15 -7.89 -7.11 24.92
C GLU A 15 -8.59 -7.57 23.63
N ARG A 16 -9.87 -7.26 23.49
CA ARG A 16 -10.58 -7.35 22.21
C ARG A 16 -10.65 -5.96 21.61
N ARG A 17 -10.14 -5.80 20.40
CA ARG A 17 -10.18 -4.53 19.66
C ARG A 17 -11.33 -4.54 18.66
N GLU A 18 -11.48 -3.42 17.97
CA GLU A 18 -12.49 -3.26 16.93
C GLU A 18 -12.35 -4.34 15.84
N GLY A 19 -13.47 -4.92 15.40
CA GLY A 19 -13.50 -6.02 14.44
C GLY A 19 -13.04 -7.37 15.01
N ALA A 20 -12.23 -8.10 14.25
CA ALA A 20 -11.72 -9.43 14.60
C ALA A 20 -10.33 -9.40 15.28
N LEU A 21 -9.83 -8.21 15.62
CA LEU A 21 -8.50 -8.04 16.21
C LEU A 21 -8.51 -8.30 17.71
N MET A 22 -7.51 -9.04 18.19
CA MET A 22 -7.31 -9.34 19.60
C MET A 22 -5.85 -9.08 19.98
N VAL A 23 -5.62 -8.50 21.16
CA VAL A 23 -4.29 -8.46 21.77
C VAL A 23 -4.13 -9.74 22.57
N LEU A 24 -3.15 -10.54 22.17
CA LEU A 24 -2.82 -11.81 22.79
C LEU A 24 -1.48 -11.68 23.50
N ARG A 25 -1.36 -12.29 24.68
CA ARG A 25 -0.07 -12.58 25.31
C ARG A 25 0.15 -14.07 25.24
N PHE A 26 1.25 -14.47 24.61
CA PHE A 26 1.65 -15.87 24.56
C PHE A 26 2.56 -16.24 25.71
N SER A 27 2.59 -17.53 26.04
CA SER A 27 3.52 -18.08 27.05
C SER A 27 4.99 -17.98 26.62
N ASP A 28 5.23 -18.07 25.31
CA ASP A 28 6.52 -17.92 24.66
C ASP A 28 6.30 -17.33 23.26
N GLU A 29 6.58 -16.03 23.08
CA GLU A 29 6.42 -15.36 21.79
C GLU A 29 7.46 -15.83 20.76
N ALA A 30 8.64 -16.30 21.19
CA ALA A 30 9.66 -16.80 20.27
C ALA A 30 9.24 -18.14 19.64
N ALA A 31 8.42 -18.93 20.34
CA ALA A 31 7.86 -20.15 19.80
C ALA A 31 6.86 -19.91 18.64
N LEU A 32 6.29 -18.70 18.51
CA LEU A 32 5.33 -18.38 17.44
C LEU A 32 5.92 -18.57 16.04
N GLU A 33 7.22 -18.35 15.85
CA GLU A 33 7.86 -18.58 14.56
C GLU A 33 7.95 -20.06 14.19
N ARG A 34 7.99 -20.95 15.20
CA ARG A 34 8.07 -22.40 15.02
C ARG A 34 6.69 -23.02 14.82
N VAL A 35 5.67 -22.54 15.53
CA VAL A 35 4.30 -23.10 15.49
C VAL A 35 3.38 -22.37 14.49
N GLY A 36 3.75 -21.16 14.08
CA GLY A 36 3.01 -20.36 13.12
C GLY A 36 3.28 -20.76 11.67
N GLN A 37 2.32 -20.48 10.79
CA GLN A 37 2.47 -20.66 9.35
C GLN A 37 2.13 -19.35 8.65
N VAL A 38 2.86 -19.03 7.58
CA VAL A 38 2.55 -17.86 6.75
C VAL A 38 1.22 -18.13 6.04
N PRO A 39 0.20 -17.31 6.28
CA PRO A 39 -1.06 -17.44 5.56
C PRO A 39 -0.84 -17.12 4.07
N LEU A 40 -1.27 -18.02 3.19
CA LEU A 40 -1.22 -17.80 1.76
C LEU A 40 -2.57 -17.29 1.25
N PRO A 41 -2.58 -16.41 0.24
CA PRO A 41 -3.81 -16.06 -0.46
C PRO A 41 -4.62 -17.29 -0.89
N PRO A 42 -5.96 -17.22 -0.91
CA PRO A 42 -6.83 -18.39 -1.09
C PRO A 42 -6.69 -19.09 -2.46
N TYR A 43 -6.06 -18.44 -3.44
CA TYR A 43 -5.78 -18.98 -4.78
C TYR A 43 -4.41 -19.68 -4.88
N ILE A 44 -3.61 -19.69 -3.81
CA ILE A 44 -2.37 -20.48 -3.72
C ILE A 44 -2.69 -21.74 -2.95
N HIS A 45 -2.80 -22.86 -3.67
CA HIS A 45 -3.20 -24.15 -3.09
C HIS A 45 -2.02 -25.05 -2.69
N LEU A 46 -0.83 -24.74 -3.20
CA LEU A 46 0.38 -25.49 -2.89
C LEU A 46 1.12 -24.78 -1.75
N PRO A 47 1.49 -25.48 -0.67
CA PRO A 47 2.36 -24.91 0.36
C PRO A 47 3.69 -24.51 -0.28
N LEU A 48 4.27 -23.41 0.20
CA LEU A 48 5.60 -22.99 -0.22
C LEU A 48 6.64 -23.88 0.46
N GLU A 49 7.55 -24.47 -0.32
CA GLU A 49 8.72 -25.18 0.23
C GLU A 49 9.65 -24.22 0.99
N ASP A 50 9.72 -22.97 0.52
CA ASP A 50 10.47 -21.88 1.13
C ASP A 50 9.57 -20.65 1.28
N PRO A 51 9.18 -20.27 2.51
CA PRO A 51 8.38 -19.08 2.78
C PRO A 51 9.01 -17.77 2.30
N GLU A 52 10.36 -17.68 2.22
CA GLU A 52 11.06 -16.48 1.76
C GLU A 52 10.82 -16.20 0.27
N ARG A 53 10.39 -17.20 -0.50
CA ARG A 53 9.96 -17.00 -1.90
C ARG A 53 8.71 -16.14 -2.03
N TYR A 54 7.96 -15.97 -0.94
CA TYR A 54 6.84 -15.04 -0.85
C TYR A 54 7.23 -13.80 -0.05
N GLN A 55 8.45 -13.31 -0.28
CA GLN A 55 8.91 -12.01 0.20
C GLN A 55 9.74 -11.30 -0.87
N THR A 56 9.70 -9.98 -0.85
CA THR A 56 10.56 -9.17 -1.73
C THR A 56 11.99 -9.17 -1.22
N ILE A 57 12.96 -9.02 -2.12
CA ILE A 57 14.39 -8.96 -1.78
C ILE A 57 14.78 -7.76 -0.92
N TYR A 58 13.85 -6.82 -0.72
CA TYR A 58 14.00 -5.64 0.12
C TYR A 58 13.02 -5.63 1.30
N SER A 59 12.39 -6.77 1.62
CA SER A 59 11.59 -6.94 2.83
C SER A 59 12.49 -6.84 4.07
N ARG A 60 12.08 -6.02 5.04
CA ARG A 60 12.86 -5.76 6.27
C ARG A 60 12.04 -5.83 7.56
N VAL A 61 10.73 -5.62 7.48
CA VAL A 61 9.84 -5.49 8.64
C VAL A 61 8.83 -6.63 8.62
N LYS A 62 8.83 -7.46 9.67
CA LYS A 62 7.83 -8.50 9.89
C LYS A 62 6.50 -7.86 10.32
N GLY A 63 5.37 -8.43 9.89
CA GLY A 63 4.04 -7.98 10.35
C GLY A 63 2.94 -8.02 9.29
N SER A 64 3.29 -8.10 8.00
CA SER A 64 2.30 -8.25 6.93
C SER A 64 1.96 -9.71 6.67
N VAL A 65 0.67 -10.01 6.54
CA VAL A 65 0.13 -11.32 6.13
C VAL A 65 0.35 -11.56 4.63
N ALA A 66 0.39 -10.48 3.84
CA ALA A 66 0.55 -10.52 2.40
C ALA A 66 1.89 -9.92 1.95
N ALA A 67 2.53 -10.57 0.99
CA ALA A 67 3.68 -10.02 0.30
C ALA A 67 3.26 -8.96 -0.74
N PRO A 68 4.01 -7.87 -0.91
CA PRO A 68 3.82 -6.95 -2.03
C PRO A 68 4.33 -7.61 -3.31
N THR A 69 3.48 -8.43 -3.94
CA THR A 69 3.87 -9.40 -4.98
C THR A 69 4.43 -8.77 -6.25
N ALA A 70 4.10 -7.51 -6.55
CA ALA A 70 4.71 -6.76 -7.64
C ALA A 70 6.22 -6.56 -7.45
N GLY A 71 6.67 -6.53 -6.18
CA GLY A 71 8.08 -6.46 -5.83
C GLY A 71 8.85 -7.76 -6.08
N LEU A 72 8.17 -8.90 -6.23
CA LEU A 72 8.82 -10.20 -6.49
C LEU A 72 9.48 -10.26 -7.88
N HIS A 73 9.11 -9.34 -8.78
CA HIS A 73 9.74 -9.20 -10.09
C HIS A 73 11.13 -8.52 -10.03
N PHE A 74 11.52 -7.97 -8.88
CA PHE A 74 12.81 -7.34 -8.69
C PHE A 74 13.84 -8.35 -8.20
N THR A 75 14.90 -8.51 -8.98
CA THR A 75 16.10 -9.26 -8.58
C THR A 75 17.20 -8.32 -8.11
N PRO A 76 18.19 -8.80 -7.32
CA PRO A 76 19.33 -7.97 -6.92
C PRO A 76 20.06 -7.35 -8.13
N GLU A 77 20.20 -8.12 -9.22
CA GLU A 77 20.83 -7.65 -10.47
C GLU A 77 20.00 -6.55 -11.14
N LEU A 78 18.66 -6.68 -11.14
CA LEU A 78 17.81 -5.63 -11.67
C LEU A 78 17.92 -4.35 -10.83
N LEU A 79 17.86 -4.45 -9.49
CA LEU A 79 18.03 -3.30 -8.61
C LEU A 79 19.37 -2.60 -8.85
N HIS A 80 20.48 -3.34 -8.88
CA HIS A 80 21.79 -2.77 -9.14
C HIS A 80 21.87 -2.05 -10.50
N ARG A 81 21.27 -2.63 -11.55
CA ARG A 81 21.21 -1.97 -12.86
C ARG A 81 20.38 -0.69 -12.85
N LEU A 82 19.27 -0.66 -12.12
CA LEU A 82 18.44 0.54 -11.99
C LEU A 82 19.16 1.63 -11.20
N MET A 83 19.80 1.28 -10.08
CA MET A 83 20.63 2.20 -9.29
C MET A 83 21.79 2.76 -10.11
N GLY A 84 22.46 1.91 -10.92
CA GLY A 84 23.53 2.35 -11.82
C GLY A 84 23.07 3.32 -12.92
N LYS A 85 21.77 3.37 -13.21
CA LYS A 85 21.16 4.37 -14.10
C LYS A 85 20.72 5.66 -13.37
N GLY A 86 21.02 5.79 -12.08
CA GLY A 86 20.62 6.93 -11.26
C GLY A 86 19.18 6.87 -10.73
N ILE A 87 18.50 5.73 -10.85
CA ILE A 87 17.16 5.55 -10.27
C ILE A 87 17.31 5.38 -8.75
N GLN A 88 16.65 6.27 -8.02
CA GLN A 88 16.63 6.23 -6.56
C GLN A 88 15.49 5.33 -6.06
N PHE A 89 15.71 4.68 -4.91
CA PHE A 89 14.72 3.83 -4.26
C PHE A 89 14.32 4.45 -2.92
N ALA A 90 13.02 4.43 -2.64
CA ALA A 90 12.43 4.82 -1.37
C ALA A 90 11.55 3.66 -0.89
N PHE A 91 11.68 3.29 0.39
CA PHE A 91 11.00 2.12 0.95
C PHE A 91 9.95 2.56 1.96
N VAL A 92 8.73 2.05 1.82
CA VAL A 92 7.61 2.27 2.74
C VAL A 92 7.18 0.94 3.34
N THR A 93 6.56 0.99 4.51
CA THR A 93 5.99 -0.19 5.18
C THR A 93 4.47 -0.14 5.08
N LEU A 94 3.84 -1.28 4.79
CA LEU A 94 2.40 -1.48 5.01
C LEU A 94 2.19 -2.89 5.53
N HIS A 95 1.54 -3.00 6.69
CA HIS A 95 1.10 -4.26 7.26
C HIS A 95 -0.32 -4.53 6.77
N VAL A 96 -0.39 -5.48 5.83
CA VAL A 96 -1.62 -5.92 5.20
C VAL A 96 -2.19 -7.07 6.01
N GLY A 97 -3.49 -7.00 6.33
CA GLY A 97 -4.21 -8.06 7.03
C GLY A 97 -4.75 -9.15 6.10
N LEU A 98 -5.31 -10.22 6.68
CA LEU A 98 -5.98 -11.29 5.92
C LEU A 98 -7.15 -10.79 5.08
N ASP A 99 -7.82 -9.75 5.57
CA ASP A 99 -9.03 -9.23 4.95
C ASP A 99 -8.80 -8.59 3.59
N THR A 100 -7.56 -8.21 3.26
CA THR A 100 -7.21 -7.61 1.96
C THR A 100 -7.46 -8.57 0.78
N PHE A 101 -7.58 -9.88 1.03
CA PHE A 101 -7.95 -10.87 0.03
C PHE A 101 -9.46 -11.05 -0.15
N SER A 102 -10.28 -10.42 0.67
CA SER A 102 -11.74 -10.56 0.60
C SER A 102 -12.29 -9.87 -0.66
N PRO A 103 -13.14 -10.54 -1.44
CA PRO A 103 -13.75 -9.93 -2.62
C PRO A 103 -14.72 -8.82 -2.22
N VAL A 104 -14.80 -7.76 -3.03
CA VAL A 104 -15.81 -6.71 -2.86
C VAL A 104 -17.17 -7.30 -3.25
N ARG A 105 -18.05 -7.48 -2.25
CA ARG A 105 -19.40 -8.04 -2.43
C ARG A 105 -20.49 -6.96 -2.51
N ALA A 106 -20.18 -5.72 -2.14
CA ALA A 106 -21.12 -4.61 -2.19
C ALA A 106 -21.52 -4.28 -3.64
N ALA A 107 -22.77 -3.88 -3.85
CA ALA A 107 -23.27 -3.47 -5.16
C ALA A 107 -22.61 -2.17 -5.62
N ASP A 108 -22.48 -1.21 -4.70
CA ASP A 108 -21.62 -0.05 -4.83
C ASP A 108 -20.31 -0.32 -4.10
N PRO A 109 -19.14 -0.25 -4.78
CA PRO A 109 -17.85 -0.37 -4.11
C PRO A 109 -17.67 0.62 -2.96
N ARG A 110 -18.29 1.80 -3.00
CA ARG A 110 -18.18 2.82 -1.94
C ARG A 110 -18.81 2.37 -0.61
N ASP A 111 -19.72 1.40 -0.65
CA ASP A 111 -20.36 0.84 0.53
C ASP A 111 -19.55 -0.32 1.13
N HIS A 112 -18.42 -0.69 0.51
CA HIS A 112 -17.55 -1.74 1.04
C HIS A 112 -16.69 -1.20 2.20
N PRO A 113 -16.79 -1.79 3.41
CA PRO A 113 -15.93 -1.39 4.51
C PRO A 113 -14.49 -1.77 4.18
N MET A 114 -13.62 -0.77 4.04
CA MET A 114 -12.19 -1.02 3.89
C MET A 114 -11.57 -1.38 5.22
N HIS A 115 -10.77 -2.43 5.21
CA HIS A 115 -10.00 -2.84 6.37
C HIS A 115 -8.83 -1.87 6.57
N LYS A 116 -8.63 -1.47 7.82
CA LYS A 116 -7.50 -0.62 8.21
C LYS A 116 -6.20 -1.41 8.10
N GLU A 117 -5.23 -0.84 7.42
CA GLU A 117 -3.88 -1.38 7.31
C GLU A 117 -2.92 -0.40 7.99
N TYR A 118 -1.89 -0.91 8.67
CA TYR A 118 -0.91 -0.06 9.34
C TYR A 118 0.21 0.29 8.37
N GLY A 119 0.36 1.57 8.03
CA GLY A 119 1.37 2.07 7.09
C GLY A 119 2.41 2.96 7.75
N GLU A 120 3.61 2.97 7.17
CA GLU A 120 4.71 3.85 7.57
C GLU A 120 5.46 4.40 6.34
N LEU A 121 5.63 5.71 6.33
CA LEU A 121 6.47 6.49 5.43
C LEU A 121 7.29 7.44 6.31
N THR A 122 8.60 7.21 6.37
CA THR A 122 9.49 7.91 7.30
C THR A 122 9.76 9.37 6.85
N PRO A 123 10.18 10.26 7.76
CA PRO A 123 10.58 11.62 7.38
C PRO A 123 11.66 11.68 6.29
N GLN A 124 12.61 10.74 6.32
CA GLN A 124 13.68 10.64 5.32
C GLN A 124 13.10 10.31 3.94
N VAL A 125 12.14 9.37 3.88
CA VAL A 125 11.45 9.01 2.62
C VAL A 125 10.61 10.18 2.12
N ALA A 126 9.86 10.85 3.00
CA ALA A 126 9.10 12.04 2.64
C ALA A 126 10.00 13.12 2.03
N HIS A 127 11.14 13.39 2.65
CA HIS A 127 12.12 14.35 2.13
C HIS A 127 12.63 13.95 0.73
N GLN A 128 13.02 12.69 0.54
CA GLN A 128 13.51 12.18 -0.74
C GLN A 128 12.45 12.31 -1.86
N LEU A 129 11.18 11.99 -1.56
CA LEU A 129 10.08 12.09 -2.52
C LEU A 129 9.75 13.55 -2.86
N ASN A 130 9.78 14.45 -1.88
CA ASN A 130 9.60 15.88 -2.12
C ASN A 130 10.74 16.48 -2.95
N GLN A 131 11.99 16.07 -2.70
CA GLN A 131 13.12 16.45 -3.56
C GLN A 131 12.93 15.96 -5.00
N ALA A 132 12.46 14.71 -5.18
CA ALA A 132 12.16 14.18 -6.51
C ALA A 132 11.13 15.05 -7.24
N LYS A 133 10.03 15.43 -6.57
CA LYS A 133 9.03 16.33 -7.14
C LYS A 133 9.59 17.71 -7.48
N ALA A 134 10.37 18.31 -6.57
CA ALA A 134 10.99 19.62 -6.77
C ALA A 134 11.94 19.65 -7.97
N GLU A 135 12.59 18.52 -8.25
CA GLU A 135 13.49 18.32 -9.40
C GLU A 135 12.75 17.86 -10.68
N GLY A 136 11.41 17.76 -10.66
CA GLY A 136 10.61 17.29 -11.80
C GLY A 136 10.78 15.80 -12.12
N ARG A 137 11.28 15.01 -11.17
CA ARG A 137 11.42 13.55 -11.31
C ARG A 137 10.09 12.85 -11.00
N ARG A 138 9.86 11.73 -11.68
CA ARG A 138 8.68 10.88 -11.49
C ARG A 138 8.79 9.99 -10.26
N ILE A 139 7.69 9.81 -9.55
CA ILE A 139 7.50 8.84 -8.47
C ILE A 139 6.74 7.63 -9.03
N ILE A 140 7.42 6.49 -9.12
CA ILE A 140 6.85 5.22 -9.59
C ILE A 140 6.70 4.27 -8.41
N CYS A 141 5.46 3.91 -8.07
CA CYS A 141 5.17 2.95 -7.02
C CYS A 141 5.35 1.51 -7.51
N VAL A 142 5.83 0.64 -6.63
CA VAL A 142 5.89 -0.81 -6.85
C VAL A 142 4.86 -1.49 -5.94
N GLY A 143 3.75 -1.89 -6.55
CA GLY A 143 2.59 -2.48 -5.88
C GLY A 143 1.59 -1.44 -5.39
N THR A 144 0.31 -1.80 -5.46
CA THR A 144 -0.85 -1.01 -5.02
C THR A 144 -0.81 -0.62 -3.54
N THR A 145 -0.23 -1.49 -2.71
CA THR A 145 0.08 -1.24 -1.30
C THR A 145 0.93 0.03 -1.11
N SER A 146 2.00 0.19 -1.88
CA SER A 146 2.86 1.38 -1.78
C SER A 146 2.14 2.66 -2.21
N VAL A 147 1.21 2.56 -3.18
CA VAL A 147 0.38 3.69 -3.62
C VAL A 147 -0.48 4.21 -2.47
N ARG A 148 -1.14 3.32 -1.72
CA ARG A 148 -2.00 3.72 -0.59
C ARG A 148 -1.21 4.49 0.47
N VAL A 149 -0.01 4.03 0.82
CA VAL A 149 0.84 4.72 1.80
C VAL A 149 1.30 6.08 1.28
N LEU A 150 1.72 6.14 0.01
CA LEU A 150 2.14 7.39 -0.62
C LEU A 150 1.01 8.42 -0.67
N GLU A 151 -0.17 8.02 -1.13
CA GLU A 151 -1.32 8.91 -1.27
C GLU A 151 -1.89 9.32 0.10
N GLN A 152 -1.87 8.43 1.10
CA GLN A 152 -2.20 8.79 2.49
C GLN A 152 -1.26 9.87 3.04
N ALA A 153 0.04 9.75 2.78
CA ALA A 153 1.05 10.73 3.17
C ALA A 153 0.89 12.07 2.44
N ALA A 154 0.47 12.05 1.17
CA ALA A 154 0.19 13.25 0.39
C ALA A 154 -1.08 13.97 0.86
N LEU A 155 -2.17 13.22 1.14
CA LEU A 155 -3.40 13.77 1.71
C LEU A 155 -3.15 14.43 3.08
N LYS A 156 -2.32 13.81 3.93
CA LYS A 156 -1.92 14.39 5.22
C LYS A 156 -1.22 15.73 5.02
N ALA A 157 -0.29 15.83 4.06
CA ALA A 157 0.41 17.07 3.75
C ALA A 157 -0.57 18.18 3.30
N GLU A 158 -1.54 17.84 2.45
CA GLU A 158 -2.57 18.76 1.99
C GLU A 158 -3.45 19.26 3.14
N GLU A 159 -3.85 18.36 4.05
CA GLU A 159 -4.61 18.71 5.24
C GLU A 159 -3.82 19.65 6.17
N THR A 160 -2.54 19.32 6.44
CA THR A 160 -1.64 20.19 7.21
C THR A 160 -1.54 21.59 6.58
N ALA A 161 -1.40 21.67 5.26
CA ALA A 161 -1.32 22.94 4.53
C ALA A 161 -2.65 23.72 4.56
N ARG A 162 -3.80 23.03 4.52
CA ARG A 162 -5.12 23.65 4.69
C ARG A 162 -5.28 24.26 6.08
N LEU A 163 -5.00 23.50 7.15
CA LEU A 163 -5.13 23.96 8.54
C LEU A 163 -4.24 25.18 8.85
N LYS A 164 -3.02 25.21 8.30
CA LYS A 164 -2.12 26.38 8.45
C LYS A 164 -2.70 27.64 7.79
N ARG A 165 -3.27 27.51 6.59
CA ARG A 165 -3.93 28.62 5.89
C ARG A 165 -5.13 29.15 6.68
N ASP A 166 -5.96 28.25 7.21
CA ASP A 166 -7.14 28.62 7.99
C ASP A 166 -6.77 29.29 9.32
N THR A 167 -5.65 28.92 9.93
CA THR A 167 -5.15 29.57 11.17
C THR A 167 -4.62 30.98 10.86
N LEU A 168 -3.85 31.13 9.78
CA LEU A 168 -3.30 32.42 9.34
C LEU A 168 -4.37 33.43 8.90
N THR A 169 -5.49 32.97 8.33
CA THR A 169 -6.61 33.86 7.94
C THR A 169 -7.40 34.35 9.15
N VAL A 170 -7.47 33.59 10.25
CA VAL A 170 -8.10 34.02 11.51
C VAL A 170 -7.25 35.06 12.24
N GLU A 171 -5.92 34.92 12.22
CA GLU A 171 -5.00 35.87 12.86
C GLU A 171 -4.79 37.17 12.06
N ASN A 172 -5.03 37.17 10.73
CA ASN A 172 -4.83 38.33 9.85
C ASN A 172 -6.14 38.98 9.37
N THR A 173 -7.08 39.25 10.26
CA THR A 173 -8.25 40.13 9.96
C THR A 173 -7.88 41.62 9.84
N GLN A 174 -6.61 41.97 9.62
CA GLN A 174 -6.13 43.33 9.32
C GLN A 174 -4.92 43.38 8.34
N SER A 175 -4.93 42.64 7.22
CA SER A 175 -4.21 43.13 6.03
C SER A 175 -4.78 42.58 4.72
N GLU A 176 -5.31 43.46 3.89
CA GLU A 176 -5.65 43.19 2.49
C GLU A 176 -4.37 43.17 1.66
N ILE A 177 -3.71 42.00 1.57
CA ILE A 177 -2.85 41.70 0.43
C ILE A 177 -3.32 40.37 -0.12
N GLY A 178 -3.95 40.44 -1.30
CA GLY A 178 -4.41 39.28 -2.06
C GLY A 178 -3.24 38.39 -2.42
N VAL A 179 -2.98 37.39 -1.59
CA VAL A 179 -2.15 36.25 -1.96
C VAL A 179 -3.02 35.39 -2.89
N HIS A 180 -2.71 35.46 -4.19
CA HIS A 180 -3.25 34.51 -5.16
C HIS A 180 -2.96 33.09 -4.64
N PRO A 181 -3.95 32.18 -4.58
CA PRO A 181 -3.71 30.80 -4.22
C PRO A 181 -2.95 30.13 -5.36
N GLY A 182 -1.63 30.29 -5.35
CA GLY A 182 -0.72 29.49 -6.14
C GLY A 182 -0.95 28.02 -5.81
N GLU A 183 -0.89 27.22 -6.87
CA GLU A 183 -0.98 25.76 -6.90
C GLU A 183 -0.67 25.10 -5.56
N SER A 184 -1.64 24.34 -5.04
CA SER A 184 -1.53 23.49 -3.85
C SER A 184 -0.07 23.02 -3.67
N GLU A 185 0.57 23.34 -2.55
CA GLU A 185 1.86 22.75 -2.21
C GLU A 185 1.69 21.22 -2.19
N LYS A 186 1.98 20.55 -3.32
CA LYS A 186 1.82 19.10 -3.52
C LYS A 186 2.95 18.35 -2.81
N GLY A 187 3.06 18.55 -1.50
CA GLY A 187 4.05 17.90 -0.65
C GLY A 187 3.64 16.48 -0.25
N ILE A 188 4.59 15.77 0.34
CA ILE A 188 4.43 14.47 0.99
C ILE A 188 4.94 14.63 2.43
N GLU A 189 4.16 14.24 3.42
CA GLU A 189 4.56 14.29 4.83
C GLU A 189 4.87 12.89 5.35
N ALA A 190 5.71 12.78 6.39
CA ALA A 190 5.87 11.53 7.11
C ALA A 190 4.51 11.02 7.63
N PHE A 191 4.26 9.73 7.48
CA PHE A 191 3.03 9.07 7.90
C PHE A 191 3.38 7.81 8.68
N CYS A 192 2.69 7.60 9.80
CA CYS A 192 2.83 6.41 10.62
C CYS A 192 1.48 6.19 11.30
N GLY A 193 0.80 5.10 10.98
CA GLY A 193 -0.52 4.82 11.55
C GLY A 193 -1.42 3.98 10.65
N TRP A 194 -2.67 3.87 11.08
CA TRP A 194 -3.69 3.13 10.36
C TRP A 194 -4.24 3.95 9.20
N THR A 195 -4.40 3.32 8.04
CA THR A 195 -5.06 3.87 6.87
C THR A 195 -6.13 2.91 6.37
N ASP A 196 -7.31 3.46 6.11
CA ASP A 196 -8.42 2.82 5.39
C ASP A 196 -8.63 3.46 4.01
N LEU A 197 -7.62 4.19 3.50
CA LEU A 197 -7.71 4.91 2.24
C LEU A 197 -8.16 3.98 1.12
N PHE A 198 -9.36 4.25 0.61
CA PHE A 198 -9.97 3.52 -0.48
C PHE A 198 -9.86 4.30 -1.77
N ILE A 199 -8.98 3.85 -2.66
CA ILE A 199 -8.77 4.48 -3.96
C ILE A 199 -9.72 3.84 -4.98
N LEU A 200 -10.71 4.64 -5.42
CA LEU A 200 -11.75 4.25 -6.38
C LEU A 200 -11.70 5.14 -7.63
N PRO A 201 -12.28 4.70 -8.77
CA PRO A 201 -12.39 5.54 -9.96
C PRO A 201 -12.97 6.93 -9.66
N GLY A 202 -12.29 7.97 -10.16
CA GLY A 202 -12.58 9.37 -9.83
C GLY A 202 -11.65 9.95 -8.76
N TYR A 203 -10.79 9.14 -8.12
CA TYR A 203 -9.76 9.62 -7.23
C TYR A 203 -8.73 10.49 -7.96
N HIS A 204 -8.36 11.61 -7.35
CA HIS A 204 -7.29 12.49 -7.84
C HIS A 204 -5.98 12.08 -7.16
N PHE A 205 -4.99 11.62 -7.93
CA PHE A 205 -3.68 11.25 -7.39
C PHE A 205 -2.84 12.51 -7.12
N HIS A 206 -2.25 12.58 -5.93
CA HIS A 206 -1.47 13.72 -5.47
C HIS A 206 0.03 13.54 -5.68
N ALA A 207 0.52 12.29 -5.70
CA ALA A 207 1.94 12.00 -5.75
C ALA A 207 2.35 10.88 -6.72
N LEU A 208 1.43 10.02 -7.13
CA LEU A 208 1.73 8.92 -8.04
C LEU A 208 1.90 9.39 -9.50
N ASP A 209 3.06 9.11 -10.10
CA ASP A 209 3.32 9.34 -11.54
C ASP A 209 3.35 8.05 -12.37
N GLY A 210 3.51 6.89 -11.74
CA GLY A 210 3.54 5.60 -12.43
C GLY A 210 3.39 4.43 -11.47
N LEU A 211 2.98 3.28 -11.99
CA LEU A 211 2.70 2.09 -11.17
C LEU A 211 3.24 0.82 -11.83
N ILE A 212 4.02 0.06 -11.07
CA ILE A 212 4.33 -1.34 -11.37
C ILE A 212 3.44 -2.22 -10.51
N THR A 213 2.63 -3.09 -11.11
CA THR A 213 1.71 -3.97 -10.38
C THR A 213 1.44 -5.28 -11.12
N ASN A 214 0.86 -6.27 -10.45
CA ASN A 214 0.41 -7.52 -11.07
C ASN A 214 -0.92 -7.33 -11.81
N PHE A 215 -1.36 -8.35 -12.54
CA PHE A 215 -2.75 -8.46 -12.97
C PHE A 215 -3.64 -8.99 -11.84
N HIS A 216 -4.71 -8.28 -11.51
CA HIS A 216 -5.53 -8.51 -10.32
C HIS A 216 -6.83 -9.26 -10.64
N LEU A 217 -7.43 -9.86 -9.61
CA LEU A 217 -8.73 -10.52 -9.72
C LEU A 217 -9.84 -9.53 -10.12
N PRO A 218 -10.81 -9.94 -10.96
CA PRO A 218 -12.01 -9.16 -11.19
C PRO A 218 -12.72 -8.81 -9.88
N ARG A 219 -13.28 -7.59 -9.80
CA ARG A 219 -13.99 -7.08 -8.61
C ARG A 219 -13.14 -7.03 -7.32
N SER A 220 -11.82 -6.94 -7.44
CA SER A 220 -10.93 -6.67 -6.32
C SER A 220 -10.74 -5.17 -6.10
N THR A 221 -10.50 -4.75 -4.86
CA THR A 221 -10.13 -3.38 -4.50
C THR A 221 -8.85 -2.94 -5.22
N LEU A 222 -7.91 -3.87 -5.43
CA LEU A 222 -6.68 -3.62 -6.18
C LEU A 222 -6.94 -3.24 -7.64
N LEU A 223 -7.84 -3.97 -8.31
CA LEU A 223 -8.23 -3.63 -9.68
C LEU A 223 -8.94 -2.26 -9.74
N MET A 224 -9.73 -1.92 -8.73
CA MET A 224 -10.38 -0.60 -8.66
C MET A 224 -9.37 0.53 -8.52
N LEU A 225 -8.31 0.37 -7.73
CA LEU A 225 -7.21 1.33 -7.62
C LEU A 225 -6.50 1.51 -8.97
N VAL A 226 -6.17 0.41 -9.65
CA VAL A 226 -5.55 0.47 -10.98
C VAL A 226 -6.46 1.18 -11.98
N ALA A 227 -7.76 0.91 -11.93
CA ALA A 227 -8.74 1.56 -12.77
C ALA A 227 -8.97 3.04 -12.40
N ALA A 228 -8.72 3.44 -11.15
CA ALA A 228 -8.70 4.84 -10.75
C ALA A 228 -7.51 5.57 -11.39
N PHE A 229 -6.35 4.92 -11.44
CA PHE A 229 -5.14 5.50 -12.01
C PHE A 229 -5.18 5.58 -13.55
N THR A 230 -5.73 4.57 -14.22
CA THR A 230 -5.68 4.46 -15.69
C THR A 230 -6.99 4.74 -16.41
N GLY A 231 -8.10 4.70 -15.68
CA GLY A 231 -9.45 4.68 -16.26
C GLY A 231 -9.94 3.25 -16.59
N GLN A 232 -11.23 3.03 -16.37
CA GLN A 232 -11.90 1.73 -16.54
C GLN A 232 -11.74 1.13 -17.95
N ARG A 233 -11.89 1.95 -18.99
CA ARG A 233 -11.78 1.48 -20.38
C ARG A 233 -10.38 1.01 -20.72
N PHE A 234 -9.36 1.73 -20.25
CA PHE A 234 -7.97 1.38 -20.49
C PHE A 234 -7.63 0.04 -19.83
N VAL A 235 -7.94 -0.10 -18.54
CA VAL A 235 -7.63 -1.34 -17.81
C VAL A 235 -8.34 -2.55 -18.41
N GLN A 236 -9.61 -2.39 -18.83
CA GLN A 236 -10.36 -3.46 -19.47
C GLN A 236 -9.71 -3.91 -20.78
N HIS A 237 -9.31 -2.97 -21.63
CA HIS A 237 -8.64 -3.27 -22.90
C HIS A 237 -7.28 -3.94 -22.65
N ALA A 238 -6.48 -3.43 -21.71
CA ALA A 238 -5.19 -4.02 -21.36
C ALA A 238 -5.33 -5.46 -20.84
N TYR A 239 -6.35 -5.75 -20.03
CA TYR A 239 -6.59 -7.10 -19.50
C TYR A 239 -7.06 -8.07 -20.59
N GLN A 240 -7.93 -7.62 -21.51
CA GLN A 240 -8.34 -8.43 -22.66
C GLN A 240 -7.16 -8.79 -23.55
N GLU A 241 -6.28 -7.83 -23.81
CA GLU A 241 -5.06 -8.05 -24.60
C GLU A 241 -4.09 -9.00 -23.87
N ALA A 242 -3.88 -8.81 -22.57
CA ALA A 242 -3.05 -9.70 -21.75
C ALA A 242 -3.56 -11.15 -21.79
N MET A 243 -4.87 -11.35 -21.68
CA MET A 243 -5.48 -12.68 -21.83
C MET A 243 -5.27 -13.25 -23.24
N ARG A 244 -5.45 -12.42 -24.29
CA ARG A 244 -5.23 -12.83 -25.69
C ARG A 244 -3.79 -13.26 -25.96
N GLN A 245 -2.83 -12.63 -25.29
CA GLN A 245 -1.40 -12.91 -25.42
C GLN A 245 -0.89 -13.99 -24.45
N GLY A 246 -1.76 -14.57 -23.62
CA GLY A 246 -1.39 -15.64 -22.70
C GLY A 246 -0.57 -15.20 -21.49
N TYR A 247 -0.72 -13.95 -21.04
CA TYR A 247 -0.10 -13.47 -19.80
C TYR A 247 -0.62 -14.26 -18.60
N ARG A 248 0.25 -14.43 -17.61
CA ARG A 248 -0.08 -15.06 -16.33
C ARG A 248 -0.55 -14.00 -15.35
N PHE A 249 -1.59 -14.31 -14.58
CA PHE A 249 -2.24 -13.35 -13.69
C PHE A 249 -1.90 -13.64 -12.22
N TYR A 250 -2.26 -12.72 -11.32
CA TYR A 250 -2.12 -12.84 -9.87
C TYR A 250 -0.68 -12.76 -9.36
N SER A 251 -0.48 -13.17 -8.11
CA SER A 251 0.74 -12.95 -7.31
C SER A 251 2.02 -13.47 -7.94
N PHE A 252 1.97 -14.61 -8.63
CA PHE A 252 3.13 -15.21 -9.31
C PHE A 252 3.04 -15.11 -10.84
N GLY A 253 2.11 -14.28 -11.33
CA GLY A 253 1.91 -14.02 -12.74
C GLY A 253 2.95 -13.08 -13.31
N ASP A 254 2.55 -12.33 -14.33
CA ASP A 254 3.34 -11.29 -14.96
C ASP A 254 3.00 -9.91 -14.36
N ALA A 255 3.85 -8.93 -14.68
CA ALA A 255 3.72 -7.55 -14.22
C ALA A 255 3.19 -6.62 -15.33
N MET A 256 2.61 -5.52 -14.90
CA MET A 256 2.19 -4.38 -15.70
C MET A 256 2.90 -3.13 -15.19
N LEU A 257 3.47 -2.34 -16.11
CA LEU A 257 4.00 -1.01 -15.86
C LEU A 257 3.07 0.02 -16.51
N ILE A 258 2.63 1.00 -15.74
CA ILE A 258 1.76 2.10 -16.15
C ILE A 258 2.54 3.41 -15.99
N LEU A 259 2.57 4.22 -17.05
CA LEU A 259 3.32 5.48 -17.18
C LEU A 259 2.43 6.61 -17.72
#